data_AF-A0A966IKY2-F1
#
_entry.id   AF-A0A966IKY2-F1
#
_cell.length_a   1.000
_cell.length_b   1.000
_cell.length_c   1.000
_cell.angle_alpha   90.00
_cell.angle_beta   90.00
_cell.angle_gamma   90.00
#
_symmetry.space_group_name_H-M   'P 1'
#
loop_
_entity.id
_entity.type
_entity.pdbx_description
1 polymer ?
#
loop_
_entity_poly.entity_id
_entity_poly.type
_entity_poly.pdbx_seq_one_letter_code
_entity_poly.pdbx_strand_id
1 'polypeptide(L)' 'SCSNCGPFQARRMKARFRDAETGDTRFLHTLNGSGLAVGRTLIAVLENGQQEDGSILLPQALHSYMGTDRLVAKA' A
#
# COMPACT_ATOMS: atom_id res chain seq x y z
N SER A 1 3.34 3.23 -6.52
CA SER A 1 3.95 2.57 -7.70
C SER A 1 3.20 1.27 -7.91
N CYS A 2 2.83 0.97 -9.16
CA CYS A 2 2.18 -0.27 -9.55
C CYS A 2 2.80 -0.73 -10.87
N SER A 3 3.22 -1.99 -10.95
CA SER A 3 4.03 -2.50 -12.06
C SER A 3 3.56 -3.87 -12.51
N ASN A 4 3.55 -4.07 -13.83
CA ASN A 4 3.44 -5.38 -14.45
C ASN A 4 4.85 -5.83 -14.87
N CYS A 5 5.31 -6.95 -14.31
CA CYS A 5 6.62 -7.49 -14.60
C CYS A 5 6.58 -8.66 -15.60
N GLY A 6 5.39 -9.02 -16.10
CA GLY A 6 5.20 -10.19 -16.96
C GLY A 6 5.88 -11.42 -16.34
N PRO A 7 6.56 -12.26 -17.14
CA PRO A 7 7.24 -13.45 -16.65
C PRO A 7 8.66 -13.17 -16.12
N PHE A 8 9.14 -11.92 -16.07
CA PHE A 8 10.54 -11.60 -15.76
C PHE A 8 10.98 -12.11 -14.38
N GLN A 9 10.16 -11.85 -13.35
CA GLN A 9 10.42 -12.30 -11.98
C GLN A 9 10.21 -13.81 -11.86
N ALA A 10 9.12 -14.34 -12.44
CA ALA A 10 8.79 -15.76 -12.43
C ALA A 10 9.90 -16.64 -13.03
N ARG A 11 10.56 -16.19 -14.10
CA ARG A 11 11.72 -16.89 -14.69
C ARG A 11 12.90 -17.00 -13.73
N ARG A 12 13.12 -16.01 -12.85
CA ARG A 12 14.21 -15.98 -11.85
C ARG A 12 13.90 -16.82 -10.61
N MET A 13 12.66 -16.77 -10.12
CA MET A 13 12.23 -17.56 -8.95
C MET A 13 11.71 -18.96 -9.30
N LYS A 14 11.67 -19.32 -10.60
CA LYS A 14 11.15 -20.58 -11.13
C LYS A 14 9.66 -20.84 -10.81
N ALA A 15 8.86 -19.78 -10.67
CA ALA A 15 7.42 -19.89 -10.41
C ALA A 15 6.65 -20.18 -11.70
N ARG A 16 5.92 -21.30 -11.72
CA ARG A 16 5.26 -21.87 -12.90
C ARG A 16 3.87 -22.38 -12.53
N PHE A 17 2.99 -22.47 -13.52
CA PHE A 17 1.68 -23.10 -13.40
C PHE A 17 1.49 -24.11 -14.54
N ARG A 18 0.56 -25.04 -14.37
CA ARG A 18 0.11 -25.93 -15.44
C ARG A 18 -1.10 -25.31 -16.11
N ASP A 19 -1.00 -25.09 -17.42
CA ASP A 19 -2.10 -24.62 -18.25
C ASP A 19 -3.21 -25.67 -18.25
N ALA A 20 -4.44 -25.28 -17.91
CA ALA A 20 -5.55 -26.22 -17.78
C ALA A 20 -6.08 -26.68 -19.14
N GLU A 21 -5.90 -25.88 -20.19
CA GLU A 21 -6.39 -26.17 -21.54
C GLU A 21 -5.36 -27.00 -22.31
N THR A 22 -4.08 -26.61 -22.25
CA THR A 22 -3.02 -27.29 -23.02
C THR A 22 -2.27 -28.36 -22.24
N GLY A 23 -2.34 -28.32 -20.90
CA GLY A 23 -1.55 -29.18 -20.03
C GLY A 23 -0.08 -28.75 -19.90
N ASP A 24 0.36 -27.71 -20.61
CA ASP A 24 1.75 -27.27 -20.62
C ASP A 24 2.17 -26.61 -19.30
N THR A 25 3.45 -26.72 -18.96
CA THR A 25 4.02 -25.95 -17.84
C THR A 25 4.50 -24.59 -18.35
N ARG A 26 3.90 -23.50 -17.85
CA ARG A 26 4.19 -22.12 -18.26
C ARG A 26 4.65 -21.25 -17.07
N PHE A 27 5.45 -20.22 -17.33
CA PHE A 27 5.80 -19.22 -16.31
C PHE A 27 4.60 -18.30 -16.07
N LEU A 28 4.33 -18.00 -14.79
CA LEU A 28 3.27 -17.04 -14.42
C LEU A 28 3.71 -15.59 -14.68
N HIS A 29 2.73 -14.70 -14.83
CA HIS A 29 2.97 -13.26 -14.87
C HIS A 29 2.87 -12.68 -13.45
N THR A 30 3.71 -11.70 -13.16
CA THR A 30 3.82 -11.08 -11.84
C THR A 30 3.41 -9.62 -11.90
N LEU A 31 2.65 -9.20 -10.89
CA LEU A 31 2.19 -7.83 -10.67
C LEU A 31 2.55 -7.45 -9.24
N ASN A 32 2.87 -6.18 -9.02
CA ASN A 32 3.04 -5.65 -7.68
C ASN A 32 2.60 -4.19 -7.62
N GLY A 33 2.26 -3.73 -6.43
CA GLY A 33 1.98 -2.33 -6.17
C GLY A 33 1.92 -2.04 -4.67
N SER A 34 2.38 -0.86 -4.27
CA SER A 34 2.20 -0.41 -2.89
C SER A 34 0.74 -0.04 -2.69
N GLY A 35 0.06 -0.68 -1.73
CA GLY A 35 -1.28 -0.26 -1.32
C GLY A 35 -1.25 1.12 -0.63
N LEU A 36 -0.39 1.25 0.38
CA LEU A 36 -0.11 2.52 1.06
C LEU A 36 1.26 2.46 1.71
N ALA A 37 2.14 3.40 1.40
CA ALA A 37 3.47 3.47 2.00
C ALA A 37 3.38 4.26 3.32
N VAL A 38 3.11 3.56 4.43
CA VAL A 38 2.77 4.14 5.75
C VAL A 38 3.61 5.35 6.14
N GLY A 39 4.94 5.28 6.02
CA GLY A 39 5.83 6.40 6.40
C GLY A 39 5.57 7.68 5.60
N ARG A 40 5.40 7.58 4.27
CA ARG A 40 5.11 8.76 3.44
C ARG A 40 3.68 9.23 3.62
N THR A 41 2.76 8.30 3.85
CA THR A 41 1.36 8.65 4.12
C THR A 41 1.20 9.38 5.45
N LEU A 42 1.97 9.00 6.48
CA LEU A 42 1.96 9.71 7.75
C LEU A 42 2.34 11.18 7.56
N ILE A 43 3.42 11.46 6.83
CA ILE A 43 3.84 12.84 6.52
C ILE A 43 2.71 13.61 5.84
N ALA A 44 2.09 13.03 4.81
CA ALA A 44 0.98 13.68 4.11
C ALA A 44 -0.23 13.95 5.03
N VAL A 45 -0.57 13.02 5.94
CA VAL A 45 -1.65 13.21 6.92
C VAL A 45 -1.31 14.33 7.90
N LEU A 46 -0.07 14.38 8.41
CA LEU A 46 0.37 15.42 9.33
C LEU A 46 0.35 16.80 8.67
N GLU A 47 0.97 16.93 7.50
CA GLU A 47 1.09 18.23 6.80
C GLU A 47 -0.27 18.77 6.34
N ASN A 48 -1.16 17.91 5.82
CA ASN A 48 -2.48 18.36 5.34
C ASN A 48 -3.51 18.49 6.48
N GLY A 49 -3.24 17.90 7.65
CA GLY A 49 -4.10 17.98 8.83
C GLY A 49 -3.69 19.07 9.82
N GLN A 50 -2.54 19.72 9.65
CA GLN A 50 -1.98 20.66 10.61
C GLN A 50 -2.91 21.84 10.89
N GLN A 51 -2.99 22.23 12.17
CA GLN A 51 -3.75 23.37 12.68
C GLN A 51 -2.81 24.40 13.31
N GLU A 52 -3.27 25.66 13.48
CA GLU A 52 -2.46 26.76 14.04
C GLU A 52 -1.94 26.47 15.46
N ASP A 53 -2.70 25.71 16.25
CA ASP A 53 -2.33 25.29 17.61
C ASP A 53 -1.38 24.07 17.64
N GLY A 54 -0.96 23.58 16.47
CA GLY A 54 -0.08 22.42 16.32
C GLY A 54 -0.79 21.07 16.43
N SER A 55 -2.10 21.02 16.66
CA SER A 55 -2.88 19.79 16.58
C SER A 55 -3.06 19.35 15.12
N ILE A 56 -3.37 18.06 14.91
CA ILE A 56 -3.54 17.49 13.57
C ILE A 56 -4.96 16.93 13.44
N LEU A 57 -5.73 17.46 12.49
CA LEU A 57 -6.99 16.85 12.08
C LEU A 57 -6.75 15.58 11.28
N LEU A 58 -7.49 14.53 11.61
CA LEU A 58 -7.41 13.24 10.95
C LEU A 58 -8.48 13.12 9.85
N PRO A 59 -8.16 12.46 8.72
CA PRO A 59 -9.16 12.06 7.74
C PRO A 59 -10.27 11.21 8.39
N GLN A 60 -11.52 11.45 8.00
CA GLN A 60 -12.69 10.76 8.55
C GLN A 60 -12.57 9.22 8.54
N ALA A 61 -11.94 8.68 7.49
CA ALA A 61 -11.69 7.24 7.34
C ALA A 61 -10.83 6.63 8.46
N LEU A 62 -10.08 7.44 9.21
CA LEU A 62 -9.21 6.98 10.30
C LEU A 62 -9.85 7.09 11.69
N HIS A 63 -10.99 7.81 11.83
CA HIS A 63 -11.55 8.14 13.15
C HIS A 63 -11.88 6.90 13.99
N SER A 64 -12.46 5.86 13.37
CA SER A 64 -12.81 4.61 14.05
C SER A 64 -11.59 3.80 14.52
N TYR A 65 -10.46 3.94 13.84
CA TYR A 65 -9.20 3.29 14.21
C TYR A 65 -8.46 4.07 15.31
N MET A 66 -8.59 5.40 15.30
CA MET A 66 -7.87 6.29 16.20
C MET A 66 -8.65 6.65 17.47
N GLY A 67 -9.98 6.46 17.47
CA GLY A 67 -10.86 6.84 18.59
C GLY A 67 -11.02 8.35 18.78
N THR A 68 -10.51 9.15 17.85
CA THR A 68 -10.53 10.62 17.86
C THR A 68 -10.48 11.15 16.42
N ASP A 69 -10.97 12.36 16.20
CA ASP A 69 -10.84 13.09 14.95
C ASP A 69 -9.58 13.98 14.90
N ARG A 70 -8.89 14.14 16.04
CA ARG A 70 -7.77 15.06 16.21
C ARG A 70 -6.66 14.45 17.07
N LEU A 71 -5.42 14.60 16.63
CA LEU A 71 -4.23 14.35 17.43
C LEU A 71 -3.78 15.64 18.11
N VAL A 72 -3.49 15.55 19.41
CA VAL A 72 -2.97 16.65 20.23
C VAL A 72 -1.64 16.23 20.86
N ALA A 73 -0.73 17.18 21.06
CA ALA A 73 0.51 16.92 21.77
C ALA A 73 0.18 16.43 23.19
N LYS A 74 0.85 15.35 23.62
CA LYS A 74 0.73 14.87 24.98
C LYS A 74 1.54 15.81 25.89
N ALA A 75 0.92 16.24 26.99
CA ALA A 75 1.59 17.02 28.04
C ALA A 75 2.71 16.22 28.72
#